data_AF-A0A8C2V1N0-F1
#
_entry.id   AF-A0A8C2V1N0-F1
#
_cell.length_a   1.000
_cell.length_b   1.000
_cell.length_c   1.000
_cell.angle_alpha   90.00
_cell.angle_beta   90.00
_cell.angle_gamma   90.00
#
_symmetry.space_group_name_H-M   'P 1'
#
loop_
_entity.id
_entity.type
_entity.pdbx_description
1 polymer ?
#
loop_
_entity_poly.entity_id
_entity_poly.type
_entity_poly.pdbx_seq_one_letter_code
_entity_poly.pdbx_strand_id
1 'polypeptide(L)'
;MRSFFWNTIPEEQVRGKANIWTLAAQEQHHFQIDTKTIEELFGQQEDTPKPSLPKRGGPLSSSFKDARDEVTILDAKRNMNIGIFLKQFKKSPQSIVEDIHQGKSEDYGSETLREFLKLLPKSEE
;
A
#
# COMPACT_ATOMS: atom_id res chain seq x y z
N MET A 1 6.95 -7.24 11.32
CA MET A 1 6.71 -5.85 11.75
C MET A 1 5.97 -5.13 10.63
N ARG A 2 4.97 -4.31 10.92
CA ARG A 2 4.28 -3.52 9.89
C ARG A 2 5.22 -2.50 9.24
N SER A 3 5.00 -2.20 7.96
CA SER A 3 5.79 -1.19 7.23
C SER A 3 5.61 0.21 7.81
N PHE A 4 6.70 0.97 7.88
CA PHE A 4 6.72 2.37 8.28
C PHE A 4 6.82 3.26 7.04
N PHE A 5 5.77 4.04 6.75
CA PHE A 5 5.67 4.87 5.54
C PHE A 5 6.36 6.22 5.72
N TRP A 6 7.68 6.20 5.76
CA TRP A 6 8.53 7.38 5.83
C TRP A 6 9.31 7.62 4.53
N ASN A 7 9.59 8.89 4.26
CA ASN A 7 10.58 9.27 3.25
C ASN A 7 11.92 9.47 3.96
N THR A 8 12.92 8.70 3.57
CA THR A 8 14.26 8.87 4.10
C THR A 8 14.87 10.16 3.55
N ILE A 9 15.69 10.81 4.37
CA ILE A 9 16.45 11.99 3.95
C ILE A 9 17.79 11.50 3.40
N PRO A 10 18.20 11.89 2.17
CA PRO A 10 19.49 11.51 1.60
C PRO A 10 20.67 11.85 2.52
N GLU A 11 21.67 10.98 2.57
CA GLU A 11 22.80 11.12 3.49
C GLU A 11 23.57 12.43 3.28
N GLU A 12 23.69 12.88 2.03
CA GLU A 12 24.37 14.12 1.63
C GLU A 12 23.65 15.38 2.11
N GLN A 13 22.35 15.26 2.43
CA GLN A 13 21.57 16.34 3.03
C GLN A 13 21.74 16.38 4.56
N VAL A 14 22.16 15.27 5.17
CA VAL A 14 22.27 15.14 6.63
C VAL A 14 23.70 15.31 7.12
N ARG A 15 24.69 14.63 6.51
CA ARG A 15 26.07 14.63 7.00
C ARG A 15 26.76 15.97 6.76
N GLY A 16 27.58 16.39 7.74
CA GLY A 16 28.43 17.59 7.64
C GLY A 16 27.69 18.94 7.69
N LYS A 17 26.37 18.94 7.89
CA LYS A 17 25.54 20.15 8.00
C LYS A 17 24.93 20.24 9.39
N ALA A 18 24.72 21.45 9.89
CA ALA A 18 23.97 21.64 11.13
C ALA A 18 22.48 21.36 10.90
N ASN A 19 21.98 20.24 11.42
CA ASN A 19 20.58 19.87 11.38
C ASN A 19 20.19 19.02 12.60
N ILE A 20 18.89 18.81 12.80
CA ILE A 20 18.36 18.10 13.98
C ILE A 20 18.92 16.68 14.12
N TRP A 21 19.24 15.99 13.02
CA TRP A 21 19.79 14.63 13.06
C TRP A 21 21.24 14.64 13.54
N THR A 22 22.05 15.61 13.11
CA THR A 22 23.43 15.79 13.58
C THR A 22 23.50 16.27 15.03
N LEU A 23 22.55 17.10 15.48
CA LEU A 23 22.48 17.58 16.86
C LEU A 23 22.00 16.48 17.81
N ALA A 24 20.93 15.77 17.43
CA ALA A 24 20.41 14.65 18.23
C ALA A 24 21.42 13.49 18.34
N ALA A 25 22.28 13.29 17.33
CA ALA A 25 23.36 12.31 17.40
C ALA A 25 24.50 12.72 18.37
N GLN A 26 24.68 14.02 18.63
CA GLN A 26 25.66 14.51 19.60
C GLN A 26 25.17 14.40 21.04
N GLU A 27 23.86 14.54 21.25
CA GLU A 27 23.25 14.30 22.55
C GLU A 27 23.18 12.78 22.79
N GLN A 28 24.02 12.26 23.70
CA GLN A 28 24.08 10.83 24.05
C GLN A 28 22.86 10.36 24.85
N HIS A 29 21.66 10.52 24.31
CA HIS A 29 20.45 9.96 24.89
C HIS A 29 20.45 8.46 24.66
N HIS A 30 20.60 7.69 25.74
CA HIS A 30 20.39 6.25 25.71
C HIS A 30 18.88 5.97 25.70
N PHE A 31 18.28 5.94 24.52
CA PHE A 31 16.92 5.46 24.36
C PHE A 31 16.90 3.94 24.46
N GLN A 32 16.25 3.41 25.49
CA GLN A 32 15.92 1.99 25.53
C GLN A 32 14.61 1.75 24.81
N ILE A 33 14.70 1.13 23.63
CA ILE A 33 13.54 0.75 22.84
C ILE A 33 13.09 -0.63 23.32
N ASP A 34 11.86 -0.72 23.84
CA ASP A 34 11.23 -1.99 24.15
C ASP A 34 10.76 -2.67 22.84
N THR A 35 11.67 -3.41 22.23
CA THR A 35 11.41 -4.13 20.98
C THR A 35 10.33 -5.18 21.13
N LYS A 36 10.21 -5.80 22.32
CA LYS A 36 9.22 -6.84 22.59
C LYS A 36 7.80 -6.27 22.52
N THR A 37 7.55 -5.15 23.20
CA THR A 37 6.24 -4.49 23.15
C THR A 37 5.90 -3.99 21.74
N ILE A 38 6.88 -3.47 20.99
CA ILE A 38 6.68 -3.03 19.61
C ILE A 38 6.28 -4.20 18.71
N GLU A 39 6.93 -5.34 18.84
CA GLU A 39 6.61 -6.55 18.07
C GLU A 39 5.24 -7.12 18.45
N GLU A 40 4.85 -7.10 19.73
CA GLU A 40 3.53 -7.55 20.16
C GLU A 40 2.40 -6.68 19.58
N LEU A 41 2.59 -5.36 19.52
CA LEU A 41 1.57 -4.42 19.06
C LEU A 41 1.53 -4.22 17.54
N PHE A 42 2.70 -4.23 16.89
CA PHE A 42 2.87 -3.88 15.47
C PHE A 42 3.52 -5.00 14.65
N GLY A 43 3.68 -6.19 15.24
CA GLY A 43 4.04 -7.40 14.52
C GLY A 43 3.05 -7.70 13.41
N GLN A 44 3.54 -8.29 12.33
CA GLN A 44 2.67 -8.83 11.29
C GLN A 44 2.42 -10.28 11.71
N GLN A 45 1.17 -10.62 11.97
CA GLN A 45 0.81 -12.01 12.21
C GLN A 45 0.88 -12.68 10.84
N GLU A 46 1.89 -13.52 10.61
CA GLU A 46 1.86 -14.43 9.46
C GLU A 46 0.65 -15.32 9.68
N ASP A 47 -0.34 -15.21 8.78
CA ASP A 47 -1.46 -16.13 8.71
C ASP A 47 -0.91 -17.51 8.34
N THR A 48 -0.38 -18.21 9.34
CA THR A 48 -0.21 -19.65 9.28
C THR A 48 -1.60 -20.24 8.98
N PRO A 49 -1.74 -21.07 7.93
CA PRO A 49 -3.03 -21.63 7.58
C PRO A 49 -3.49 -22.54 8.72
N LYS A 50 -4.35 -22.01 9.60
CA LYS A 50 -5.02 -22.82 10.61
C LYS A 50 -5.86 -23.85 9.87
N PRO A 51 -5.71 -25.16 10.14
CA PRO A 51 -6.58 -26.16 9.53
C PRO A 51 -8.01 -25.92 10.02
N SER A 52 -8.84 -25.38 9.14
CA SER A 52 -10.25 -25.13 9.39
C SER A 52 -10.98 -26.46 9.61
N LEU A 53 -11.56 -26.64 10.80
CA LEU A 53 -12.49 -27.72 11.11
C LEU A 53 -13.66 -27.75 10.11
N PRO A 54 -14.17 -28.93 9.72
CA PRO A 54 -15.20 -29.02 8.69
C PRO A 54 -16.56 -28.60 9.26
N LYS A 55 -17.06 -27.42 8.86
CA LYS A 55 -18.48 -27.05 9.05
C LYS A 55 -19.32 -27.73 7.96
N ARG A 56 -20.16 -28.68 8.37
CA ARG A 56 -21.27 -29.24 7.58
C ARG A 56 -22.30 -28.16 7.26
N GLY A 57 -22.69 -28.03 5.99
CA GLY A 57 -24.06 -27.71 5.59
C GLY A 57 -24.26 -26.55 4.60
N GLY A 58 -24.65 -26.88 3.36
CA GLY A 58 -25.63 -26.12 2.55
C GLY A 58 -25.08 -25.12 1.51
N PRO A 59 -25.53 -25.16 0.23
CA PRO A 59 -25.02 -24.30 -0.84
C PRO A 59 -25.78 -22.98 -0.84
N LEU A 60 -25.16 -21.92 -0.31
CA LEU A 60 -25.58 -20.56 -0.57
C LEU A 60 -24.44 -19.81 -1.25
N SER A 61 -24.70 -19.52 -2.52
CA SER A 61 -23.96 -18.60 -3.38
C SER A 61 -23.41 -17.42 -2.60
N SER A 62 -22.13 -17.51 -2.30
CA SER A 62 -21.30 -16.35 -1.99
C SER A 62 -20.00 -16.62 -2.72
N SER A 63 -19.77 -15.80 -3.72
CA SER A 63 -18.49 -15.68 -4.42
C SER A 63 -17.46 -15.11 -3.44
N PHE A 64 -17.16 -15.87 -2.38
CA PHE A 64 -15.94 -15.72 -1.63
C PHE A 64 -14.87 -16.12 -2.61
N LYS A 65 -14.33 -15.07 -3.24
CA LYS A 65 -13.00 -14.98 -3.82
C LYS A 65 -12.26 -16.29 -3.60
N ASP A 66 -12.05 -17.02 -4.69
CA ASP A 66 -10.97 -17.98 -4.76
C ASP A 66 -9.81 -17.37 -3.97
N ALA A 67 -9.46 -18.00 -2.85
CA ALA A 67 -8.26 -17.69 -2.09
C ALA A 67 -7.04 -18.15 -2.90
N ARG A 68 -6.96 -17.69 -4.15
CA ARG A 68 -5.69 -17.58 -4.85
C ARG A 68 -4.90 -16.60 -4.03
N ASP A 69 -3.65 -16.95 -3.75
CA ASP A 69 -2.68 -16.07 -3.13
C ASP A 69 -2.60 -14.75 -3.93
N GLU A 70 -3.43 -13.78 -3.55
CA GLU A 70 -3.43 -12.43 -4.13
C GLU A 70 -2.20 -11.73 -3.56
N VAL A 71 -1.06 -11.88 -4.25
CA VAL A 71 0.18 -11.18 -3.90
C VAL A 71 -0.05 -9.67 -4.12
N THR A 72 -0.10 -8.92 -3.02
CA THR A 72 -0.23 -7.46 -3.05
C THR A 72 1.13 -6.84 -2.73
N ILE A 73 1.75 -6.19 -3.72
CA ILE A 73 3.04 -5.49 -3.56
C ILE A 73 2.83 -4.07 -3.02
N LEU A 74 1.69 -3.48 -3.35
CA LEU A 74 1.31 -2.13 -2.91
C LEU A 74 0.87 -2.12 -1.45
N ASP A 75 1.08 -0.99 -0.78
CA ASP A 75 0.57 -0.83 0.59
C ASP A 75 -0.97 -0.80 0.65
N ALA A 76 -1.53 -1.13 1.81
CA ALA A 76 -2.98 -1.27 1.98
C ALA A 76 -3.76 0.01 1.62
N LYS A 77 -3.23 1.20 1.91
CA LYS A 77 -3.89 2.48 1.60
C LYS A 77 -3.83 2.75 0.10
N ARG A 78 -2.66 2.55 -0.52
CA ARG A 78 -2.46 2.71 -1.95
C ARG A 78 -3.33 1.74 -2.76
N ASN A 79 -3.30 0.45 -2.41
CA ASN A 79 -4.10 -0.58 -3.04
C ASN A 79 -5.60 -0.27 -2.96
N MET A 80 -6.08 0.14 -1.78
CA MET A 80 -7.49 0.52 -1.59
C MET A 80 -7.87 1.73 -2.45
N ASN A 81 -7.06 2.78 -2.46
CA ASN A 81 -7.34 4.00 -3.23
C ASN A 81 -7.41 3.71 -4.74
N ILE A 82 -6.48 2.92 -5.27
CA ILE A 82 -6.50 2.48 -6.67
C ILE A 82 -7.77 1.65 -6.94
N GLY A 83 -8.09 0.69 -6.07
CA GLY A 83 -9.27 -0.16 -6.21
C GLY A 83 -10.58 0.63 -6.22
N ILE A 84 -10.74 1.60 -5.30
CA ILE A 84 -11.93 2.48 -5.26
C ILE A 84 -12.04 3.29 -6.54
N PHE A 85 -10.95 3.94 -6.96
CA PHE A 85 -10.93 4.77 -8.16
C PHE A 85 -11.27 3.97 -9.42
N LEU A 86 -10.63 2.82 -9.62
CA LEU A 86 -10.86 2.00 -10.82
C LEU A 86 -12.29 1.44 -10.88
N LYS A 87 -12.91 1.15 -9.73
CA LYS A 87 -14.26 0.58 -9.67
C LYS A 87 -15.35 1.52 -10.20
N GLN A 88 -15.11 2.84 -10.22
CA GLN A 88 -16.09 3.82 -10.69
C GLN A 88 -16.35 3.73 -12.20
N PHE A 89 -15.38 3.24 -12.98
CA PHE A 89 -15.49 3.18 -14.44
C PHE A 89 -16.35 2.03 -14.95
N LYS A 90 -16.59 1.00 -14.12
CA LYS A 90 -17.29 -0.23 -14.52
C LYS A 90 -16.70 -0.88 -15.79
N LYS A 91 -15.41 -0.65 -16.04
CA LYS A 91 -14.61 -1.15 -17.16
C LYS A 91 -13.43 -1.97 -16.64
N SER A 92 -12.88 -2.85 -17.47
CA SER A 92 -11.63 -3.54 -17.14
C SER A 92 -10.44 -2.58 -17.23
N PRO A 93 -9.35 -2.80 -16.47
CA PRO A 93 -8.13 -2.00 -16.59
C PRO A 93 -7.58 -1.97 -18.02
N GLN A 94 -7.67 -3.08 -18.76
CA GLN A 94 -7.24 -3.15 -20.16
C GLN A 94 -8.04 -2.21 -21.07
N SER A 95 -9.36 -2.13 -20.87
CA SER A 95 -10.21 -1.21 -21.63
C SER A 95 -9.87 0.25 -21.34
N ILE A 96 -9.53 0.58 -20.08
CA ILE A 96 -9.11 1.93 -19.71
C ILE A 96 -7.78 2.29 -20.39
N VAL A 97 -6.83 1.35 -20.42
CA VAL A 97 -5.55 1.52 -21.12
C VAL A 97 -5.75 1.75 -22.61
N GLU A 98 -6.64 0.98 -23.25
CA GLU A 98 -6.99 1.15 -24.66
C GLU A 98 -7.59 2.54 -24.94
N ASP A 99 -8.53 2.99 -24.10
CA ASP A 99 -9.15 4.32 -24.24
C ASP A 99 -8.10 5.44 -24.17
N ILE A 100 -7.14 5.33 -23.24
CA ILE A 100 -6.03 6.29 -23.10
C ILE A 100 -5.15 6.26 -24.36
N HIS A 101 -4.78 5.08 -24.86
CA HIS A 101 -3.96 4.93 -26.07
C HIS A 101 -4.63 5.52 -27.31
N GLN A 102 -5.96 5.38 -27.40
CA GLN A 102 -6.76 5.89 -28.52
C GLN A 102 -7.18 7.36 -28.33
N GLY A 103 -6.84 7.98 -27.19
CA GLY A 103 -7.21 9.36 -26.87
C GLY A 103 -8.71 9.58 -26.66
N LYS A 104 -9.46 8.53 -26.30
CA LYS A 104 -10.91 8.61 -26.06
C LYS A 104 -11.17 9.28 -24.70
N SER A 105 -11.58 10.54 -24.72
CA SER A 105 -11.84 11.31 -23.48
C SER A 105 -13.32 11.41 -23.10
N GLU A 106 -14.23 10.88 -23.90
CA GLU A 106 -15.69 11.03 -23.69
C GLU A 106 -16.15 10.51 -22.32
N ASP A 107 -15.58 9.38 -21.89
CA ASP A 107 -15.88 8.75 -20.60
C ASP A 107 -15.01 9.27 -19.45
N TYR A 108 -14.08 10.20 -19.71
CA TYR A 108 -13.08 10.67 -18.76
C TYR A 108 -13.13 12.19 -18.63
N GLY A 109 -13.85 12.66 -17.61
CA GLY A 109 -13.87 14.08 -17.25
C GLY A 109 -12.48 14.60 -16.87
N SER A 110 -12.30 15.93 -16.92
CA SER A 110 -11.04 16.59 -16.62
C SER A 110 -10.51 16.30 -15.20
N GLU A 111 -11.42 16.20 -14.23
CA GLU A 111 -11.08 15.82 -12.85
C GLU A 111 -10.60 14.37 -12.77
N THR A 112 -11.30 13.46 -13.45
CA THR A 112 -10.93 12.04 -13.52
C THR A 112 -9.54 11.85 -14.12
N LEU A 113 -9.22 12.57 -15.20
CA LEU A 113 -7.89 12.56 -15.81
C LEU A 113 -6.80 13.10 -14.87
N ARG A 114 -7.10 14.14 -14.06
CA ARG A 114 -6.17 14.62 -13.02
C ARG A 114 -5.96 13.60 -11.92
N GLU A 115 -6.99 12.86 -11.53
CA GLU A 115 -6.86 11.78 -10.55
C GLU A 115 -6.02 10.62 -11.09
N PHE A 116 -6.14 10.26 -12.37
CA PHE A 116 -5.24 9.28 -13.01
C PHE A 116 -3.77 9.65 -12.85
N LEU A 117 -3.41 10.93 -12.99
CA LEU A 117 -2.03 11.39 -12.79
C LEU A 117 -1.54 11.18 -11.35
N LYS A 118 -2.42 11.24 -10.34
CA LYS A 118 -2.07 10.95 -8.94
C LYS A 118 -1.89 9.45 -8.67
N LEU A 119 -2.41 8.60 -9.55
CA LEU A 119 -2.29 7.15 -9.46
C LEU A 119 -1.11 6.59 -10.24
N LEU A 120 -0.33 7.43 -10.92
CA LEU A 120 0.91 6.98 -11.56
C LEU A 120 1.83 6.28 -10.54
N PRO A 121 2.57 5.24 -10.96
CA PRO A 121 3.54 4.58 -10.09
C PRO A 121 4.54 5.59 -9.53
N LYS A 122 4.87 5.41 -8.25
CA LYS A 122 5.95 6.18 -7.62
C LYS A 122 7.30 5.60 -8.00
N SER A 123 8.40 6.31 -7.73
CA SER A 123 9.74 5.83 -8.06
C SER A 123 10.12 4.54 -7.33
N GLU A 124 9.53 4.29 -6.17
CA GLU A 124 9.68 3.08 -5.37
C GLU A 124 8.74 1.93 -5.77
N GLU A 125 7.75 2.17 -6.64
CA GLU A 125 6.80 1.15 -7.17
C GLU A 125 7.24 0.66 -8.56
#